data_AF-A0A8G0ZVT7-F1
#
_entry.id   AF-A0A8G0ZVT7-F1
#
_cell.length_a   1.000
_cell.length_b   1.000
_cell.length_c   1.000
_cell.angle_alpha   90.00
_cell.angle_beta   90.00
_cell.angle_gamma   90.00
#
_symmetry.space_group_name_H-M   'P 1'
#
loop_
_entity.id
_entity.type
_entity.pdbx_description
1 polymer ?
#
loop_
_entity_poly.entity_id
_entity_poly.type
_entity_poly.pdbx_seq_one_letter_code
_entity_poly.pdbx_strand_id
1 'polypeptide(L)'
;MRLVGLSAGLVLVATAAQADLTACNRTDAVQKLAIAYSDGSQWVSEGWWGLQPGECKLVLPGPLAQQHYYYTLSDDPGFAGEGYAFCVTSEPFTLPGADGDCAALGGEQRPFAHVDTGTTAENFTFEVTGPRAPVVKGEVEAPMIGVPDHAADMGGDEAAIAAFEPGTHGEPFTVLGLMQGCSAEGEVPDCTFYAEGWRWIAAADGVSNAAALAAMADLPVNAPVIVTGDMVSMGDITVDAAVSKIEPGEPDPWAGLRDAVQGDWVSAEDPKAALRVDGSEQTDIYDGEVLSVSVMTFADACPEGEPIGPVFFTQVMGGDPEDLFCYAVVEITPDRMELSYIGRGNTLVYRRP
;
A
#
# COMPACT_ATOMS: atom_id res chain seq x y z
N MET A 1 52.78 -49.76 -39.40
CA MET A 1 51.78 -48.68 -39.43
C MET A 1 51.45 -48.30 -37.99
N ARG A 2 52.00 -47.19 -37.45
CA ARG A 2 51.64 -46.67 -36.12
C ARG A 2 50.81 -45.41 -36.35
N LEU A 3 49.53 -45.43 -36.00
CA LEU A 3 48.64 -44.28 -36.07
C LEU A 3 48.93 -43.36 -34.88
N VAL A 4 49.35 -42.13 -35.17
CA VAL A 4 49.46 -41.02 -34.22
C VAL A 4 48.10 -40.34 -34.20
N GLY A 5 47.35 -40.46 -33.09
CA GLY A 5 46.09 -39.75 -32.88
C GLY A 5 46.36 -38.33 -32.41
N LEU A 6 46.02 -37.34 -33.24
CA LEU A 6 46.07 -35.91 -32.90
C LEU A 6 44.79 -35.56 -32.13
N SER A 7 44.88 -35.44 -30.81
CA SER A 7 43.79 -34.94 -29.96
C SER A 7 43.78 -33.41 -30.04
N ALA A 8 42.88 -32.85 -30.85
CA ALA A 8 42.59 -31.42 -30.87
C ALA A 8 41.81 -31.06 -29.60
N GLY A 9 42.46 -30.39 -28.65
CA GLY A 9 41.82 -29.86 -27.45
C GLY A 9 40.94 -28.66 -27.79
N LEU A 10 39.65 -28.77 -27.50
CA LEU A 10 38.66 -27.70 -27.61
C LEU A 10 38.89 -26.71 -26.45
N VAL A 11 39.39 -25.51 -26.74
CA VAL A 11 39.53 -24.43 -25.76
C VAL A 11 38.19 -23.69 -25.66
N LEU A 12 37.43 -23.96 -24.61
CA LEU A 12 36.25 -23.18 -24.23
C LEU A 12 36.73 -21.89 -23.57
N VAL A 13 36.58 -20.77 -24.26
CA VAL A 13 36.81 -19.43 -23.69
C VAL A 13 35.56 -19.10 -22.86
N ALA A 14 35.67 -19.19 -21.54
CA ALA A 14 34.65 -18.70 -20.63
C ALA A 14 34.66 -17.15 -20.70
N THR A 15 33.64 -16.56 -21.33
CA THR A 15 33.38 -15.13 -21.21
C THR A 15 32.98 -14.86 -19.77
N ALA A 16 33.59 -13.87 -19.11
CA ALA A 16 33.20 -13.45 -17.77
C ALA A 16 31.69 -13.19 -17.77
N ALA A 17 30.97 -13.86 -16.87
CA ALA A 17 29.58 -13.51 -16.60
C ALA A 17 29.59 -12.06 -16.11
N GLN A 18 29.04 -11.16 -16.93
CA GLN A 18 28.92 -9.75 -16.57
C GLN A 18 27.87 -9.67 -15.47
N ALA A 19 28.35 -9.43 -14.25
CA ALA A 19 27.55 -9.23 -13.06
C ALA A 19 27.25 -7.74 -13.00
N ASP A 20 26.08 -7.30 -13.47
CA ASP A 20 25.81 -5.91 -13.89
C ASP A 20 24.28 -5.67 -13.97
N LEU A 21 23.79 -4.45 -13.68
CA LEU A 21 22.41 -4.01 -13.97
C LEU A 21 22.34 -3.26 -15.30
N THR A 22 21.51 -3.74 -16.22
CA THR A 22 21.33 -3.14 -17.55
C THR A 22 19.90 -2.68 -17.75
N ALA A 23 19.73 -1.48 -18.30
CA ALA A 23 18.44 -0.94 -18.71
C ALA A 23 18.33 -0.95 -20.24
N CYS A 24 17.25 -1.50 -20.80
CA CYS A 24 16.98 -1.50 -22.23
C CYS A 24 15.80 -0.59 -22.57
N ASN A 25 16.02 0.41 -23.43
CA ASN A 25 14.96 1.26 -23.93
C ASN A 25 14.21 0.56 -25.07
N ARG A 26 12.97 0.14 -24.83
CA ARG A 26 12.06 -0.48 -25.80
C ARG A 26 11.01 0.51 -26.34
N THR A 27 11.20 1.80 -26.07
CA THR A 27 10.33 2.87 -26.55
C THR A 27 10.83 3.43 -27.87
N ASP A 28 9.97 4.18 -28.56
CA ASP A 28 10.32 4.88 -29.80
C ASP A 28 10.98 6.25 -29.55
N ALA A 29 11.19 6.62 -28.28
CA ALA A 29 11.75 7.90 -27.86
C ALA A 29 13.07 7.73 -27.10
N VAL A 30 13.89 8.78 -27.06
CA VAL A 30 15.05 8.82 -26.16
C VAL A 30 14.54 8.88 -24.73
N GLN A 31 15.11 8.05 -23.86
CA GLN A 31 14.78 8.02 -22.44
C GLN A 31 15.99 8.49 -21.63
N LYS A 32 15.74 9.27 -20.58
CA LYS A 32 16.73 9.61 -19.56
C LYS A 32 16.34 8.92 -18.27
N LEU A 33 17.18 7.99 -17.84
CA LEU A 33 16.90 7.11 -16.71
C LEU A 33 17.78 7.47 -15.51
N ALA A 34 17.23 7.38 -14.31
CA ALA A 34 17.98 7.33 -13.07
C ALA A 34 17.62 6.05 -12.32
N ILE A 35 18.52 5.55 -11.47
CA ILE A 35 18.33 4.36 -10.63
C ILE A 35 18.53 4.76 -9.18
N ALA A 36 17.87 4.04 -8.28
CA ALA A 36 18.14 4.10 -6.86
C ALA A 36 18.33 2.68 -6.30
N TYR A 37 19.25 2.57 -5.35
CA TYR A 37 19.65 1.30 -4.73
C TYR A 37 20.25 1.55 -3.35
N SER A 38 20.24 0.53 -2.49
CA SER A 38 20.94 0.60 -1.21
C SER A 38 22.38 0.11 -1.38
N ASP A 39 23.35 0.88 -0.87
CA ASP A 39 24.77 0.49 -0.84
C ASP A 39 25.13 -0.38 0.39
N GLY A 40 24.12 -0.80 1.16
CA GLY A 40 24.26 -1.51 2.44
C GLY A 40 24.32 -0.60 3.67
N SER A 41 24.40 0.73 3.49
CA SER A 41 24.39 1.71 4.57
C SER A 41 23.39 2.85 4.38
N GLN A 42 23.18 3.28 3.13
CA GLN A 42 22.27 4.36 2.77
C GLN A 42 21.67 4.12 1.40
N TRP A 43 20.61 4.86 1.08
CA TRP A 43 20.07 4.90 -0.27
C TRP A 43 20.91 5.79 -1.15
N VAL A 44 21.27 5.29 -2.32
CA VAL A 44 22.02 6.01 -3.35
C VAL A 44 21.15 6.09 -4.58
N SER A 45 21.06 7.29 -5.17
CA SER A 45 20.43 7.49 -6.47
C SER A 45 21.45 8.04 -7.47
N GLU A 46 21.45 7.51 -8.68
CA GLU A 46 22.37 7.87 -9.75
C GLU A 46 21.64 8.07 -11.07
N GLY A 47 22.12 8.96 -11.92
CA GLY A 47 21.50 9.30 -13.21
C GLY A 47 22.17 10.50 -13.86
N TRP A 48 21.67 11.11 -14.94
CA TRP A 48 20.70 10.59 -15.89
C TRP A 48 21.43 9.85 -17.01
N TRP A 49 21.17 8.57 -17.19
CA TRP A 49 21.62 7.84 -18.37
C TRP A 49 20.68 8.14 -19.54
N GLY A 50 21.22 8.69 -20.63
CA GLY A 50 20.49 8.77 -21.90
C GLY A 50 20.53 7.43 -22.65
N LEU A 51 19.37 6.87 -22.97
CA LEU A 51 19.19 5.65 -23.75
C LEU A 51 18.45 5.99 -25.05
N GLN A 52 19.05 5.71 -26.20
CA GLN A 52 18.40 5.79 -27.51
C GLN A 52 17.31 4.71 -27.67
N PRO A 53 16.31 4.90 -28.56
CA PRO A 53 15.37 3.84 -28.91
C PRO A 53 16.08 2.53 -29.29
N GLY A 54 15.75 1.44 -28.60
CA GLY A 54 16.36 0.12 -28.78
C GLY A 54 17.73 -0.10 -28.11
N GLU A 55 18.31 0.92 -27.47
CA GLU A 55 19.61 0.81 -26.78
C GLU A 55 19.47 0.12 -25.42
N CYS A 56 20.42 -0.76 -25.11
CA CYS A 56 20.62 -1.29 -23.77
C CYS A 56 21.91 -0.69 -23.19
N LYS A 57 21.82 -0.12 -21.99
CA LYS A 57 22.93 0.55 -21.30
C LYS A 57 23.14 -0.02 -19.91
N LEU A 58 24.40 -0.24 -19.57
CA LEU A 58 24.81 -0.58 -18.20
C LEU A 58 24.55 0.63 -17.29
N VAL A 59 23.71 0.45 -16.27
CA VAL A 59 23.31 1.52 -15.34
C VAL A 59 23.91 1.32 -13.95
N LEU A 60 24.21 0.07 -13.56
CA LEU A 60 24.97 -0.22 -12.34
C LEU A 60 26.03 -1.29 -12.63
N PRO A 61 27.33 -0.96 -12.53
CA PRO A 61 28.39 -1.93 -12.74
C PRO A 61 28.57 -2.83 -11.50
N GLY A 62 28.88 -4.11 -11.72
CA GLY A 62 29.24 -5.05 -10.67
C GLY A 62 28.09 -5.93 -10.17
N PRO A 63 28.42 -6.99 -9.41
CA PRO A 63 27.45 -7.98 -8.98
C PRO A 63 26.36 -7.33 -8.15
N LEU A 64 25.12 -7.64 -8.50
CA LEU A 64 23.96 -7.14 -7.76
C LEU A 64 24.01 -7.68 -6.34
N ALA A 65 24.14 -6.77 -5.39
CA ALA A 65 24.19 -7.10 -3.97
C ALA A 65 22.79 -7.23 -3.35
N GLN A 66 21.79 -6.64 -4.00
CA GLN A 66 20.43 -6.49 -3.50
C GLN A 66 19.45 -7.10 -4.49
N GLN A 67 18.27 -7.51 -4.01
CA GLN A 67 17.18 -7.95 -4.87
C GLN A 67 16.45 -6.77 -5.52
N HIS A 68 16.31 -5.67 -4.77
CA HIS A 68 15.44 -4.55 -5.11
C HIS A 68 16.24 -3.35 -5.61
N TYR A 69 15.96 -2.95 -6.84
CA TYR A 69 16.46 -1.72 -7.48
C TYR A 69 15.28 -0.88 -7.93
N TYR A 70 15.50 0.41 -8.10
CA TYR A 70 14.43 1.33 -8.48
C TYR A 70 14.88 2.18 -9.66
N TYR A 71 13.96 2.58 -10.55
CA TYR A 71 14.30 3.49 -11.63
C TYR A 71 13.24 4.56 -11.86
N THR A 72 13.64 5.72 -12.38
CA THR A 72 12.74 6.78 -12.83
C THR A 72 13.17 7.32 -14.19
N LEU A 73 12.28 8.04 -14.87
CA LEU A 73 12.51 8.62 -16.19
C LEU A 73 12.29 10.13 -16.16
N SER A 74 13.27 10.94 -16.58
CA SER A 74 13.11 12.40 -16.54
C SER A 74 12.15 12.93 -17.60
N ASP A 75 12.10 12.25 -18.74
CA ASP A 75 11.37 12.67 -19.95
C ASP A 75 9.91 12.20 -19.96
N ASP A 76 9.47 11.49 -18.92
CA ASP A 76 8.09 11.10 -18.68
C ASP A 76 7.54 11.86 -17.46
N PRO A 77 6.87 13.01 -17.66
CA PRO A 77 6.24 13.77 -16.57
C PRO A 77 5.05 13.03 -15.94
N GLY A 78 4.54 11.96 -16.56
CA GLY A 78 3.49 11.09 -16.01
C GLY A 78 4.03 9.79 -15.40
N PHE A 79 5.33 9.71 -15.15
CA PHE A 79 5.94 8.54 -14.52
C PHE A 79 5.44 8.42 -13.07
N ALA A 80 4.44 7.57 -12.83
CA ALA A 80 3.81 7.41 -11.53
C ALA A 80 4.72 6.68 -10.49
N GLY A 81 5.73 5.95 -10.96
CA GLY A 81 6.52 5.06 -10.11
C GLY A 81 5.69 3.90 -9.55
N GLU A 82 6.16 3.31 -8.45
CA GLU A 82 5.51 2.22 -7.72
C GLU A 82 5.58 2.47 -6.19
N GLY A 83 5.30 3.71 -5.75
CA GLY A 83 5.27 4.08 -4.32
C GLY A 83 6.63 4.44 -3.69
N TYR A 84 7.73 4.39 -4.47
CA TYR A 84 9.07 4.79 -4.03
C TYR A 84 9.39 6.18 -4.53
N ALA A 85 10.14 6.96 -3.74
CA ALA A 85 10.63 8.24 -4.20
C ALA A 85 12.01 8.55 -3.66
N PHE A 86 12.89 9.03 -4.54
CA PHE A 86 14.27 9.36 -4.22
C PHE A 86 14.64 10.73 -4.79
N CYS A 87 15.67 11.33 -4.22
CA CYS A 87 16.21 12.60 -4.67
C CYS A 87 16.87 12.48 -6.03
N VAL A 88 16.64 13.45 -6.90
CA VAL A 88 17.33 13.58 -8.19
C VAL A 88 17.74 15.03 -8.42
N THR A 89 18.73 15.27 -9.28
CA THR A 89 19.04 16.62 -9.78
C THR A 89 18.70 16.75 -11.26
N SER A 90 18.72 17.98 -11.77
CA SER A 90 18.49 18.25 -13.20
C SER A 90 19.68 17.87 -14.11
N GLU A 91 20.91 17.90 -13.59
CA GLU A 91 22.13 17.43 -14.26
C GLU A 91 22.49 15.99 -13.84
N PRO A 92 23.37 15.26 -14.57
CA PRO A 92 23.85 13.95 -14.13
C PRO A 92 24.49 13.97 -12.73
N PHE A 93 24.21 12.95 -11.93
CA PHE A 93 24.43 12.91 -10.49
C PHE A 93 24.71 11.52 -9.94
N THR A 94 25.28 11.54 -8.74
CA THR A 94 25.32 10.44 -7.78
C THR A 94 25.06 11.05 -6.40
N LEU A 95 23.92 10.73 -5.79
CA LEU A 95 23.49 11.27 -4.51
C LEU A 95 23.43 10.15 -3.46
N PRO A 96 24.28 10.17 -2.43
CA PRO A 96 24.11 9.36 -1.24
C PRO A 96 23.07 9.98 -0.29
N GLY A 97 22.36 9.16 0.48
CA GLY A 97 21.25 9.60 1.34
C GLY A 97 20.03 10.07 0.55
N ALA A 98 19.79 9.44 -0.61
CA ALA A 98 18.79 9.86 -1.58
C ALA A 98 17.34 9.70 -1.11
N ASP A 99 17.11 9.12 0.06
CA ASP A 99 15.83 9.00 0.76
C ASP A 99 15.57 10.14 1.76
N GLY A 100 16.54 11.05 1.96
CA GLY A 100 16.46 12.14 2.93
C GLY A 100 15.97 13.48 2.36
N ASP A 101 16.53 14.58 2.88
CA ASP A 101 16.19 15.95 2.45
C ASP A 101 16.79 16.26 1.07
N CYS A 102 15.97 16.13 0.03
CA CYS A 102 16.39 16.40 -1.35
C CYS A 102 16.81 17.85 -1.58
N ALA A 103 16.23 18.82 -0.87
CA ALA A 103 16.60 20.22 -1.01
C ALA A 103 18.02 20.47 -0.48
N ALA A 104 18.39 19.81 0.63
CA ALA A 104 19.76 19.84 1.14
C ALA A 104 20.78 19.19 0.18
N LEU A 105 20.34 18.22 -0.62
CA LEU A 105 21.13 17.57 -1.68
C LEU A 105 21.12 18.35 -3.01
N GLY A 106 20.47 19.52 -3.07
CA GLY A 106 20.37 20.36 -4.27
C GLY A 106 19.48 19.77 -5.37
N GLY A 107 18.57 18.87 -4.98
CA GLY A 107 17.68 18.15 -5.87
C GLY A 107 16.22 18.27 -5.48
N GLU A 108 15.40 17.47 -6.13
CA GLU A 108 13.98 17.31 -5.87
C GLU A 108 13.64 15.84 -5.73
N GLN A 109 12.56 15.54 -5.02
CA GLN A 109 12.07 14.17 -4.89
C GLN A 109 11.29 13.78 -6.15
N ARG A 110 11.57 12.58 -6.69
CA ARG A 110 10.81 12.02 -7.82
C ARG A 110 10.35 10.59 -7.53
N PRO A 111 9.21 10.16 -8.11
CA PRO A 111 8.74 8.78 -8.00
C PRO A 111 9.62 7.82 -8.82
N PHE A 112 9.87 6.63 -8.29
CA PHE A 112 10.62 5.54 -8.91
C PHE A 112 9.75 4.28 -8.97
N ALA A 113 9.97 3.46 -10.00
CA ALA A 113 9.34 2.16 -10.17
C ALA A 113 10.32 1.03 -9.82
N HIS A 114 9.81 -0.08 -9.31
CA HIS A 114 10.62 -1.18 -8.78
C HIS A 114 11.11 -2.13 -9.90
N VAL A 115 12.34 -2.60 -9.71
CA VAL A 115 13.02 -3.63 -10.47
C VAL A 115 13.40 -4.73 -9.49
N ASP A 116 12.60 -5.79 -9.46
CA ASP A 116 12.90 -7.01 -8.72
C ASP A 116 13.81 -7.91 -9.57
N THR A 117 15.03 -8.11 -9.07
CA THR A 117 16.04 -8.93 -9.74
C THR A 117 16.02 -10.39 -9.26
N GLY A 118 15.23 -10.70 -8.23
CA GLY A 118 15.22 -11.97 -7.52
C GLY A 118 16.37 -12.11 -6.51
N THR A 119 16.27 -13.10 -5.63
CA THR A 119 17.15 -13.24 -4.45
C THR A 119 18.58 -13.70 -4.76
N THR A 120 18.88 -14.12 -6.00
CA THR A 120 20.17 -14.72 -6.37
C THR A 120 20.74 -14.18 -7.67
N ALA A 121 20.15 -13.13 -8.25
CA ALA A 121 20.66 -12.58 -9.51
C ALA A 121 21.95 -11.81 -9.25
N GLU A 122 23.02 -12.16 -9.95
CA GLU A 122 24.27 -11.38 -9.96
C GLU A 122 24.29 -10.36 -11.10
N ASN A 123 23.37 -10.49 -12.06
CA ASN A 123 23.10 -9.55 -13.14
C ASN A 123 21.62 -9.54 -13.47
N PHE A 124 21.15 -8.41 -13.99
CA PHE A 124 19.76 -8.28 -14.41
C PHE A 124 19.63 -7.28 -15.55
N THR A 125 18.69 -7.53 -16.46
CA THR A 125 18.33 -6.59 -17.52
C THR A 125 16.85 -6.30 -17.43
N PHE A 126 16.49 -5.03 -17.22
CA PHE A 126 15.10 -4.59 -17.22
C PHE A 126 14.80 -3.75 -18.47
N GLU A 127 13.53 -3.74 -18.87
CA GLU A 127 13.07 -3.04 -20.07
C GLU A 127 12.22 -1.82 -19.72
N VAL A 128 12.48 -0.72 -20.41
CA VAL A 128 11.69 0.52 -20.37
C VAL A 128 10.77 0.52 -21.58
N THR A 129 9.47 0.33 -21.37
CA THR A 129 8.50 0.03 -22.45
C THR A 129 7.53 1.16 -22.81
N GLY A 130 7.77 2.40 -22.35
CA GLY A 130 6.97 3.58 -22.68
C GLY A 130 6.46 4.26 -21.41
N PRO A 131 5.67 5.34 -21.52
CA PRO A 131 5.02 5.90 -20.34
C PRO A 131 4.22 4.79 -19.67
N ARG A 132 4.61 4.46 -18.45
CA ARG A 132 3.84 3.55 -17.61
C ARG A 132 2.62 4.33 -17.16
N ALA A 133 1.52 4.19 -17.92
CA ALA A 133 0.23 4.12 -17.26
C ALA A 133 0.38 3.09 -16.13
N PRO A 134 -0.19 3.32 -14.93
CA PRO A 134 -0.05 2.41 -13.80
C PRO A 134 -0.29 0.99 -14.30
N VAL A 135 0.78 0.20 -14.32
CA VAL A 135 0.69 -1.20 -14.67
C VAL A 135 0.07 -1.82 -13.44
N VAL A 136 -1.26 -1.90 -13.46
CA VAL A 136 -1.98 -2.95 -12.74
C VAL A 136 -1.34 -4.24 -13.24
N LYS A 137 -0.34 -4.73 -12.49
CA LYS A 137 0.17 -6.09 -12.66
C LYS A 137 -1.05 -6.95 -12.36
N GLY A 138 -1.61 -7.48 -13.45
CA GLY A 138 -2.94 -8.02 -13.51
C GLY A 138 -3.20 -8.99 -12.39
N GLU A 139 -4.47 -9.01 -11.97
CA GLU A 139 -5.22 -10.24 -11.69
C GLU A 139 -4.27 -11.40 -11.36
N VAL A 140 -3.71 -11.37 -10.15
CA VAL A 140 -3.82 -12.61 -9.42
C VAL A 140 -5.32 -12.82 -9.35
N GLU A 141 -5.83 -13.72 -10.20
CA GLU A 141 -6.90 -14.57 -9.70
C GLU A 141 -6.34 -15.09 -8.39
N ALA A 142 -6.65 -14.36 -7.30
CA ALA A 142 -6.60 -14.91 -5.98
C ALA A 142 -7.24 -16.28 -6.15
N PRO A 143 -6.59 -17.38 -5.75
CA PRO A 143 -7.29 -18.64 -5.74
C PRO A 143 -8.59 -18.34 -5.02
N MET A 144 -9.70 -18.50 -5.73
CA MET A 144 -11.04 -18.38 -5.20
C MET A 144 -11.15 -19.50 -4.16
N ILE A 145 -10.52 -19.31 -3.01
CA ILE A 145 -11.07 -19.73 -1.74
C ILE A 145 -12.34 -18.92 -1.73
N GLY A 146 -13.44 -19.57 -2.13
CA GLY A 146 -14.72 -18.90 -2.25
C GLY A 146 -14.99 -18.19 -0.94
N VAL A 147 -14.77 -16.88 -0.92
CA VAL A 147 -15.39 -15.99 0.04
C VAL A 147 -16.86 -16.23 -0.23
N PRO A 148 -17.62 -16.85 0.70
CA PRO A 148 -19.05 -16.95 0.53
C PRO A 148 -19.55 -15.55 0.23
N ASP A 149 -20.45 -15.43 -0.74
CA ASP A 149 -21.15 -14.21 -1.06
C ASP A 149 -22.01 -13.81 0.15
N HIS A 150 -21.39 -13.23 1.18
CA HIS A 150 -22.05 -12.82 2.42
C HIS A 150 -22.96 -11.60 2.19
N ALA A 151 -22.84 -10.93 1.04
CA ALA A 151 -23.75 -9.86 0.64
C ALA A 151 -25.17 -10.39 0.34
N ALA A 152 -25.31 -11.67 -0.01
CA ALA A 152 -26.61 -12.30 -0.28
C ALA A 152 -27.33 -12.82 0.97
N ASP A 153 -26.67 -12.82 2.14
CA ASP A 153 -27.22 -13.36 3.40
C ASP A 153 -27.38 -12.27 4.49
N MET A 154 -27.49 -11.00 4.05
CA MET A 154 -27.90 -9.88 4.91
C MET A 154 -29.33 -10.12 5.41
N GLY A 155 -29.48 -10.24 6.73
CA GLY A 155 -30.74 -10.56 7.39
C GLY A 155 -31.90 -9.65 7.00
N GLY A 156 -32.85 -10.22 6.24
CA GLY A 156 -34.24 -9.76 6.06
C GLY A 156 -34.44 -8.45 5.31
N ASP A 157 -35.44 -8.42 4.41
CA ASP A 157 -35.91 -7.21 3.70
C ASP A 157 -36.14 -6.00 4.63
N GLU A 158 -36.39 -6.21 5.93
CA GLU A 158 -36.62 -5.18 6.94
C GLU A 158 -35.39 -4.31 7.27
N ALA A 159 -34.17 -4.85 7.20
CA ALA A 159 -32.95 -4.09 7.47
C ALA A 159 -32.69 -2.99 6.42
N ALA A 160 -33.18 -3.21 5.19
CA ALA A 160 -33.06 -2.28 4.06
C ALA A 160 -34.21 -1.25 4.00
N ILE A 161 -35.25 -1.40 4.84
CA ILE A 161 -36.37 -0.44 4.91
C ILE A 161 -35.99 0.69 5.87
N ALA A 162 -36.12 1.94 5.41
CA ALA A 162 -35.88 3.11 6.26
C ALA A 162 -36.84 3.11 7.47
N ALA A 163 -36.28 3.13 8.67
CA ALA A 163 -37.05 3.16 9.93
C ALA A 163 -37.57 4.54 10.30
N PHE A 164 -36.91 5.61 9.84
CA PHE A 164 -37.28 7.00 10.07
C PHE A 164 -36.88 7.90 8.89
N GLU A 165 -37.51 9.07 8.80
CA GLU A 165 -37.24 10.08 7.78
C GLU A 165 -35.87 10.75 8.02
N PRO A 166 -35.09 11.06 6.97
CA PRO A 166 -33.81 11.75 7.12
C PRO A 166 -33.93 13.07 7.89
N GLY A 167 -33.04 13.29 8.86
CA GLY A 167 -33.01 14.49 9.70
C GLY A 167 -33.93 14.45 10.93
N THR A 168 -34.50 13.29 11.26
CA THR A 168 -35.36 13.12 12.44
C THR A 168 -34.58 13.20 13.74
N HIS A 169 -33.37 12.67 13.77
CA HIS A 169 -32.54 12.52 14.98
C HIS A 169 -31.25 13.35 14.93
N GLY A 170 -30.87 13.89 13.77
CA GLY A 170 -29.60 14.58 13.58
C GLY A 170 -29.38 15.05 12.14
N GLU A 171 -28.13 15.11 11.70
CA GLU A 171 -27.79 15.45 10.31
C GLU A 171 -27.85 14.20 9.42
N PRO A 172 -28.66 14.19 8.33
CA PRO A 172 -28.83 13.00 7.52
C PRO A 172 -27.55 12.64 6.76
N PHE A 173 -27.22 11.36 6.71
CA PHE A 173 -26.08 10.83 5.98
C PHE A 173 -26.44 9.59 5.15
N THR A 174 -25.60 9.30 4.15
CA THR A 174 -25.52 7.99 3.52
C THR A 174 -24.07 7.77 3.12
N VAL A 175 -23.45 6.73 3.66
CA VAL A 175 -22.02 6.45 3.48
C VAL A 175 -21.81 5.00 3.07
N LEU A 176 -20.78 4.78 2.26
CA LEU A 176 -20.20 3.45 2.04
C LEU A 176 -19.19 3.20 3.16
N GLY A 177 -19.38 2.12 3.91
CA GLY A 177 -18.53 1.76 5.02
C GLY A 177 -18.14 0.29 5.04
N LEU A 178 -17.28 -0.03 5.99
CA LEU A 178 -16.80 -1.38 6.25
C LEU A 178 -17.11 -1.76 7.70
N MET A 179 -17.76 -2.89 7.90
CA MET A 179 -18.10 -3.36 9.24
C MET A 179 -16.86 -3.66 10.08
N GLN A 180 -16.85 -3.23 11.34
CA GLN A 180 -15.86 -3.63 12.34
C GLN A 180 -16.41 -4.71 13.28
N GLY A 181 -17.71 -4.72 13.49
CA GLY A 181 -18.41 -5.68 14.37
C GLY A 181 -19.26 -4.97 15.41
N CYS A 182 -19.96 -5.76 16.23
CA CYS A 182 -20.83 -5.26 17.28
C CYS A 182 -20.37 -5.71 18.66
N SER A 183 -20.44 -4.80 19.64
CA SER A 183 -20.09 -5.04 21.03
C SER A 183 -21.35 -5.09 21.90
N ALA A 184 -21.42 -6.10 22.75
CA ALA A 184 -22.34 -6.10 23.90
C ALA A 184 -21.66 -5.60 25.18
N GLU A 185 -20.37 -5.28 25.10
CA GLU A 185 -19.57 -4.77 26.21
C GLU A 185 -19.67 -3.25 26.25
N GLY A 186 -20.51 -2.71 27.14
CA GLY A 186 -20.79 -1.29 27.24
C GLY A 186 -22.03 -1.01 28.09
N GLU A 187 -22.36 0.28 28.29
CA GLU A 187 -23.63 0.67 28.92
C GLU A 187 -24.82 0.41 27.97
N VAL A 188 -24.57 0.55 26.66
CA VAL A 188 -25.51 0.25 25.58
C VAL A 188 -24.76 -0.60 24.54
N PRO A 189 -25.33 -1.73 24.06
CA PRO A 189 -24.75 -2.47 22.96
C PRO A 189 -24.67 -1.61 21.70
N ASP A 190 -23.64 -1.76 20.89
CA ASP A 190 -23.44 -0.97 19.68
C ASP A 190 -22.80 -1.78 18.54
N CYS A 191 -22.91 -1.26 17.33
CA CYS A 191 -22.22 -1.75 16.14
C CYS A 191 -21.29 -0.67 15.60
N THR A 192 -20.06 -1.05 15.26
CA THR A 192 -19.05 -0.16 14.70
C THR A 192 -18.81 -0.47 13.23
N PHE A 193 -18.67 0.59 12.43
CA PHE A 193 -18.21 0.53 11.05
C PHE A 193 -17.29 1.73 10.73
N TYR A 194 -16.44 1.61 9.71
CA TYR A 194 -15.59 2.70 9.27
C TYR A 194 -16.04 3.20 7.91
N ALA A 195 -16.15 4.52 7.77
CA ALA A 195 -16.43 5.17 6.50
C ALA A 195 -15.71 6.50 6.44
N GLU A 196 -15.15 6.83 5.28
CA GLU A 196 -14.49 8.12 5.00
C GLU A 196 -13.31 8.45 5.95
N GLY A 197 -12.73 7.43 6.60
CA GLY A 197 -11.65 7.56 7.59
C GLY A 197 -12.12 7.85 9.01
N TRP A 198 -13.41 7.71 9.28
CA TRP A 198 -14.04 7.98 10.56
C TRP A 198 -14.64 6.70 11.13
N ARG A 199 -14.68 6.59 12.44
CA ARG A 199 -15.36 5.54 13.18
C ARG A 199 -16.82 5.92 13.38
N TRP A 200 -17.74 5.05 12.97
CA TRP A 200 -19.17 5.25 13.17
C TRP A 200 -19.69 4.24 14.17
N ILE A 201 -20.43 4.71 15.16
CA ILE A 201 -21.01 3.90 16.23
C ILE A 201 -22.53 3.98 16.14
N ALA A 202 -23.16 2.83 15.88
CA ALA A 202 -24.59 2.65 15.84
C ALA A 202 -25.07 1.98 17.13
N ALA A 203 -25.58 2.77 18.08
CA ALA A 203 -26.03 2.26 19.37
C ALA A 203 -27.42 1.60 19.29
N ALA A 204 -27.62 0.54 20.09
CA ALA A 204 -28.90 -0.10 20.34
C ALA A 204 -29.71 0.64 21.43
N ASP A 205 -29.81 1.96 21.32
CA ASP A 205 -30.44 2.87 22.27
C ASP A 205 -31.97 3.02 22.08
N GLY A 206 -32.51 2.33 21.08
CA GLY A 206 -33.92 2.38 20.68
C GLY A 206 -34.25 3.42 19.62
N VAL A 207 -33.27 4.20 19.15
CA VAL A 207 -33.40 5.12 18.02
C VAL A 207 -33.08 4.42 16.70
N SER A 208 -31.97 3.69 16.67
CA SER A 208 -31.54 2.94 15.48
C SER A 208 -32.50 1.80 15.13
N ASN A 209 -32.63 1.52 13.83
CA ASN A 209 -33.38 0.40 13.28
C ASN A 209 -32.84 -0.93 13.84
N ALA A 210 -33.66 -1.62 14.64
CA ALA A 210 -33.27 -2.89 15.28
C ALA A 210 -32.98 -4.01 14.26
N ALA A 211 -33.67 -4.04 13.11
CA ALA A 211 -33.38 -5.01 12.06
C ALA A 211 -32.04 -4.71 11.38
N ALA A 212 -31.71 -3.43 11.18
CA ALA A 212 -30.41 -3.03 10.65
C ALA A 212 -29.26 -3.38 11.62
N LEU A 213 -29.43 -3.14 12.93
CA LEU A 213 -28.44 -3.53 13.94
C LEU A 213 -28.26 -5.04 14.03
N ALA A 214 -29.35 -5.81 13.91
CA ALA A 214 -29.25 -7.28 13.85
C ALA A 214 -28.49 -7.74 12.61
N ALA A 215 -28.77 -7.16 11.44
CA ALA A 215 -28.03 -7.45 10.22
C ALA A 215 -26.54 -7.08 10.33
N MET A 216 -26.22 -5.92 10.93
CA MET A 216 -24.83 -5.52 11.23
C MET A 216 -24.09 -6.55 12.09
N ALA A 217 -24.76 -7.14 13.08
CA ALA A 217 -24.16 -8.12 13.98
C ALA A 217 -23.83 -9.46 13.30
N ASP A 218 -24.52 -9.79 12.22
CA ASP A 218 -24.29 -11.02 11.44
C ASP A 218 -23.21 -10.85 10.36
N LEU A 219 -22.79 -9.60 10.09
CA LEU A 219 -21.77 -9.31 9.08
C LEU A 219 -20.34 -9.56 9.60
N PRO A 220 -19.46 -10.13 8.76
CA PRO A 220 -18.05 -10.24 9.10
C PRO A 220 -17.37 -8.87 9.09
N VAL A 221 -16.24 -8.79 9.79
CA VAL A 221 -15.32 -7.65 9.70
C VAL A 221 -14.94 -7.41 8.23
N ASN A 222 -14.83 -6.14 7.84
CA ASN A 222 -14.59 -5.66 6.48
C ASN A 222 -15.72 -5.92 5.47
N ALA A 223 -16.90 -6.38 5.89
CA ALA A 223 -18.05 -6.44 5.00
C ALA A 223 -18.43 -5.03 4.50
N PRO A 224 -18.53 -4.81 3.16
CA PRO A 224 -18.94 -3.53 2.63
C PRO A 224 -20.44 -3.31 2.80
N VAL A 225 -20.80 -2.13 3.29
CA VAL A 225 -22.18 -1.77 3.61
C VAL A 225 -22.48 -0.35 3.18
N ILE A 226 -23.70 -0.09 2.72
CA ILE A 226 -24.25 1.26 2.61
C ILE A 226 -25.10 1.48 3.85
N VAL A 227 -24.72 2.48 4.66
CA VAL A 227 -25.44 2.85 5.87
C VAL A 227 -26.12 4.19 5.64
N THR A 228 -27.43 4.24 5.87
CA THR A 228 -28.22 5.49 5.83
C THR A 228 -28.80 5.75 7.21
N GLY A 229 -28.69 6.99 7.67
CA GLY A 229 -29.16 7.37 8.99
C GLY A 229 -29.00 8.86 9.26
N ASP A 230 -29.01 9.21 10.54
CA ASP A 230 -28.73 10.56 11.01
C ASP A 230 -27.54 10.55 11.97
N MET A 231 -26.58 11.45 11.74
CA MET A 231 -25.48 11.73 12.65
C MET A 231 -26.01 12.51 13.85
N VAL A 232 -25.99 11.88 15.02
CA VAL A 232 -26.51 12.43 16.28
C VAL A 232 -25.48 13.35 16.93
N SER A 233 -24.24 12.88 16.99
CA SER A 233 -23.10 13.64 17.48
C SER A 233 -21.83 13.22 16.80
N MET A 234 -20.84 14.10 16.87
CA MET A 234 -19.54 13.93 16.26
C MET A 234 -18.49 14.40 17.26
N GLY A 235 -17.54 13.53 17.55
CA GLY A 235 -16.38 13.80 18.38
C GLY A 235 -15.17 14.20 17.53
N ASP A 236 -14.04 13.56 17.82
CA ASP A 236 -12.79 13.65 17.06
C ASP A 236 -12.97 13.13 15.62
N ILE A 237 -12.82 11.82 15.45
CA ILE A 237 -13.08 11.05 14.24
C ILE A 237 -14.13 9.97 14.52
N THR A 238 -14.88 10.12 15.62
CA THR A 238 -15.97 9.23 16.02
C THR A 238 -17.31 9.89 15.79
N VAL A 239 -18.22 9.20 15.12
CA VAL A 239 -19.59 9.63 14.85
C VAL A 239 -20.56 8.71 15.59
N ASP A 240 -21.45 9.30 16.37
CA ASP A 240 -22.61 8.59 16.91
C ASP A 240 -23.75 8.67 15.90
N ALA A 241 -24.23 7.52 15.45
CA ALA A 241 -25.20 7.41 14.38
C ALA A 241 -26.50 6.75 14.86
N ALA A 242 -27.61 7.39 14.54
CA ALA A 242 -28.90 6.74 14.46
C ALA A 242 -29.00 6.08 13.08
N VAL A 243 -29.06 4.75 13.01
CA VAL A 243 -29.12 4.03 11.72
C VAL A 243 -30.57 3.83 11.30
N SER A 244 -30.95 4.32 10.12
CA SER A 244 -32.30 4.15 9.56
C SER A 244 -32.43 2.84 8.77
N LYS A 245 -31.41 2.51 7.98
CA LYS A 245 -31.33 1.26 7.21
C LYS A 245 -29.89 0.91 6.87
N ILE A 246 -29.68 -0.35 6.51
CA ILE A 246 -28.42 -0.87 5.98
C ILE A 246 -28.67 -1.71 4.72
N GLU A 247 -27.80 -1.55 3.74
CA GLU A 247 -27.83 -2.28 2.48
C GLU A 247 -26.44 -2.86 2.17
N PRO A 248 -26.33 -3.94 1.38
CA PRO A 248 -25.04 -4.41 0.89
C PRO A 248 -24.30 -3.30 0.12
N GLY A 249 -23.02 -3.11 0.44
CA GLY A 249 -22.16 -2.16 -0.26
C GLY A 249 -21.54 -2.73 -1.54
N GLU A 250 -20.93 -1.85 -2.33
CA GLU A 250 -20.07 -2.28 -3.44
C GLU A 250 -18.80 -2.94 -2.89
N PRO A 251 -18.21 -3.92 -3.61
CA PRO A 251 -16.96 -4.54 -3.19
C PRO A 251 -15.86 -3.51 -2.91
N ASP A 252 -15.18 -3.63 -1.78
CA ASP A 252 -14.01 -2.81 -1.45
C ASP A 252 -12.91 -3.02 -2.50
N PRO A 253 -12.52 -1.98 -3.28
CA PRO A 253 -11.44 -2.10 -4.25
C PRO A 253 -10.10 -2.55 -3.62
N TRP A 254 -9.95 -2.33 -2.31
CA TRP A 254 -8.75 -2.63 -1.54
C TRP A 254 -8.88 -3.89 -0.70
N ALA A 255 -9.93 -4.69 -0.86
CA ALA A 255 -10.18 -5.89 -0.05
C ALA A 255 -8.95 -6.80 0.05
N GLY A 256 -8.25 -7.04 -1.06
CA GLY A 256 -7.04 -7.87 -1.08
C GLY A 256 -5.89 -7.31 -0.23
N LEU A 257 -5.65 -5.99 -0.26
CA LEU A 257 -4.64 -5.36 0.59
C LEU A 257 -5.07 -5.35 2.05
N ARG A 258 -6.35 -5.03 2.29
CA ARG A 258 -6.94 -5.01 3.62
C ARG A 258 -6.84 -6.37 4.30
N ASP A 259 -7.17 -7.44 3.59
CA ASP A 259 -7.03 -8.81 4.06
C ASP A 259 -5.57 -9.17 4.36
N ALA A 260 -4.65 -8.73 3.49
CA ALA A 260 -3.23 -9.04 3.63
C ALA A 260 -2.58 -8.37 4.86
N VAL A 261 -3.02 -7.16 5.23
CA VAL A 261 -2.49 -6.44 6.41
C VAL A 261 -3.07 -6.90 7.75
N GLN A 262 -4.16 -7.68 7.78
CA GLN A 262 -4.81 -8.09 9.04
C GLN A 262 -3.86 -8.84 9.97
N GLY A 263 -4.02 -8.68 11.29
CA GLY A 263 -3.31 -9.42 12.33
C GLY A 263 -2.07 -8.72 12.88
N ASP A 264 -1.23 -9.50 13.56
CA ASP A 264 -0.04 -9.01 14.26
C ASP A 264 1.18 -8.89 13.33
N TRP A 265 1.97 -7.84 13.57
CA TRP A 265 3.18 -7.48 12.85
C TRP A 265 4.25 -6.94 13.80
N VAL A 266 5.50 -7.32 13.61
CA VAL A 266 6.66 -6.85 14.40
C VAL A 266 7.67 -6.18 13.48
N SER A 267 8.20 -5.02 13.88
CA SER A 267 9.21 -4.32 13.11
C SER A 267 10.47 -5.17 12.95
N ALA A 268 11.02 -5.17 11.73
CA ALA A 268 12.27 -5.84 11.42
C ALA A 268 13.49 -5.11 12.02
N GLU A 269 13.33 -3.83 12.40
CA GLU A 269 14.40 -2.98 12.94
C GLU A 269 14.39 -2.93 14.47
N ASP A 270 13.20 -2.90 15.08
CA ASP A 270 13.03 -2.89 16.54
C ASP A 270 12.00 -3.96 16.95
N PRO A 271 12.42 -5.09 17.57
CA PRO A 271 11.51 -6.15 17.97
C PRO A 271 10.55 -5.73 19.10
N LYS A 272 10.76 -4.56 19.73
CA LYS A 272 9.80 -3.99 20.69
C LYS A 272 8.68 -3.21 20.02
N ALA A 273 8.89 -2.76 18.78
CA ALA A 273 7.87 -2.06 18.01
C ALA A 273 7.05 -3.08 17.23
N ALA A 274 5.74 -3.09 17.49
CA ALA A 274 4.78 -3.95 16.84
C ALA A 274 3.54 -3.13 16.46
N LEU A 275 2.77 -3.67 15.52
CA LEU A 275 1.43 -3.18 15.24
C LEU A 275 0.46 -4.35 15.10
N ARG A 276 -0.81 -4.09 15.37
CA ARG A 276 -1.92 -5.02 15.11
C ARG A 276 -2.94 -4.33 14.23
N VAL A 277 -3.40 -5.02 13.19
CA VAL A 277 -4.51 -4.54 12.37
C VAL A 277 -5.72 -5.45 12.55
N ASP A 278 -6.83 -4.89 13.01
CA ASP A 278 -8.12 -5.56 13.12
C ASP A 278 -9.16 -4.76 12.33
N GLY A 279 -9.60 -5.30 11.20
CA GLY A 279 -10.45 -4.61 10.24
C GLY A 279 -9.77 -3.36 9.67
N SER A 280 -10.29 -2.20 10.05
CA SER A 280 -9.73 -0.90 9.67
C SER A 280 -9.08 -0.16 10.85
N GLU A 281 -8.86 -0.82 11.99
CA GLU A 281 -8.11 -0.26 13.11
C GLU A 281 -6.67 -0.76 13.09
N GLN A 282 -5.73 0.17 13.20
CA GLN A 282 -4.32 -0.11 13.47
C GLN A 282 -4.01 0.26 14.92
N THR A 283 -3.49 -0.69 15.69
CA THR A 283 -2.98 -0.47 17.04
C THR A 283 -1.46 -0.52 17.04
N ASP A 284 -0.81 0.59 17.37
CA ASP A 284 0.65 0.63 17.51
C ASP A 284 1.05 0.25 18.94
N ILE A 285 2.03 -0.62 19.07
CA ILE A 285 2.45 -1.24 20.34
C ILE A 285 3.96 -1.10 20.49
N TYR A 286 4.41 -0.66 21.66
CA TYR A 286 5.82 -0.60 22.01
C TYR A 286 6.10 -1.28 23.35
N ASP A 287 6.97 -2.29 23.33
CA ASP A 287 7.34 -3.08 24.52
C ASP A 287 6.12 -3.68 25.26
N GLY A 288 5.05 -3.98 24.50
CA GLY A 288 3.78 -4.51 25.00
C GLY A 288 2.77 -3.45 25.47
N GLU A 289 3.12 -2.16 25.44
CA GLU A 289 2.22 -1.05 25.76
C GLU A 289 1.59 -0.49 24.49
N VAL A 290 0.26 -0.29 24.50
CA VAL A 290 -0.45 0.36 23.39
C VAL A 290 -0.10 1.85 23.39
N LEU A 291 0.40 2.33 22.26
CA LEU A 291 0.75 3.73 22.05
C LEU A 291 -0.42 4.52 21.47
N SER A 292 -1.03 3.97 20.41
CA SER A 292 -2.09 4.61 19.64
C SER A 292 -3.00 3.56 19.03
N VAL A 293 -4.25 3.97 18.81
CA VAL A 293 -5.19 3.28 17.91
C VAL A 293 -5.57 4.27 16.83
N SER A 294 -5.50 3.85 15.59
CA SER A 294 -5.71 4.71 14.43
C SER A 294 -6.70 4.06 13.46
N VAL A 295 -7.51 4.88 12.81
CA VAL A 295 -8.35 4.45 11.68
C VAL A 295 -7.50 4.43 10.43
N MET A 296 -7.40 3.27 9.78
CA MET A 296 -6.63 3.02 8.56
C MET A 296 -7.54 3.04 7.33
N THR A 297 -7.21 3.90 6.36
CA THR A 297 -7.96 4.06 5.11
C THR A 297 -7.06 3.84 3.92
N PHE A 298 -7.43 2.91 3.04
CA PHE A 298 -6.77 2.70 1.74
C PHE A 298 -7.28 3.66 0.67
N ALA A 299 -6.39 4.12 -0.20
CA ALA A 299 -6.70 5.00 -1.32
C ALA A 299 -5.62 4.91 -2.42
N ASP A 300 -5.88 5.54 -3.57
CA ASP A 300 -4.89 5.70 -4.64
C ASP A 300 -3.90 6.86 -4.39
N ALA A 301 -4.20 7.72 -3.41
CA ALA A 301 -3.45 8.94 -3.10
C ALA A 301 -3.54 9.27 -1.61
N CYS A 302 -2.50 9.91 -1.09
CA CYS A 302 -2.61 10.57 0.21
C CYS A 302 -3.62 11.72 0.13
N PRO A 303 -4.27 12.11 1.24
CA PRO A 303 -5.13 13.29 1.26
C PRO A 303 -4.43 14.51 0.68
N GLU A 304 -5.12 15.22 -0.22
CA GLU A 304 -4.61 16.39 -0.96
C GLU A 304 -3.40 16.13 -1.89
N GLY A 305 -2.98 14.87 -2.04
CA GLY A 305 -1.88 14.45 -2.91
C GLY A 305 -2.31 13.98 -4.30
N GLU A 306 -1.33 13.82 -5.19
CA GLU A 306 -1.52 13.15 -6.47
C GLU A 306 -1.56 11.63 -6.29
N PRO A 307 -2.21 10.87 -7.20
CA PRO A 307 -2.19 9.41 -7.16
C PRO A 307 -0.77 8.86 -7.31
N ILE A 308 -0.31 8.12 -6.30
CA ILE A 308 1.04 7.53 -6.25
C ILE A 308 1.00 5.99 -6.15
N GLY A 309 -0.20 5.41 -6.22
CA GLY A 309 -0.43 3.97 -6.08
C GLY A 309 -1.20 3.65 -4.80
N PRO A 310 -1.31 2.35 -4.43
CA PRO A 310 -1.97 1.99 -3.20
C PRO A 310 -1.23 2.64 -2.02
N VAL A 311 -1.94 3.53 -1.34
CA VAL A 311 -1.53 4.04 -0.05
C VAL A 311 -2.52 3.57 0.99
N PHE A 312 -2.09 3.57 2.25
CA PHE A 312 -3.05 3.80 3.31
C PHE A 312 -2.60 4.97 4.17
N PHE A 313 -3.57 5.65 4.76
CA PHE A 313 -3.30 6.66 5.77
C PHE A 313 -4.03 6.34 7.06
N THR A 314 -3.43 6.78 8.16
CA THR A 314 -3.93 6.54 9.51
C THR A 314 -4.27 7.85 10.18
N GLN A 315 -5.44 7.92 10.81
CA GLN A 315 -5.86 9.00 11.70
C GLN A 315 -5.94 8.48 13.13
N VAL A 316 -5.18 9.09 14.04
CA VAL A 316 -5.10 8.65 15.43
C VAL A 316 -6.39 9.01 16.17
N MET A 317 -7.00 8.03 16.80
CA MET A 317 -8.18 8.23 17.66
C MET A 317 -7.79 9.06 18.89
N GLY A 318 -8.52 10.14 19.16
CA GLY A 318 -8.19 11.14 20.18
C GLY A 318 -6.98 12.02 19.84
N GLY A 319 -6.43 11.92 18.62
CA GLY A 319 -5.35 12.75 18.11
C GLY A 319 -5.82 14.06 17.49
N ASP A 320 -4.88 14.83 16.94
CA ASP A 320 -5.19 15.99 16.11
C ASP A 320 -5.67 15.49 14.73
N PRO A 321 -6.85 15.90 14.22
CA PRO A 321 -7.31 15.51 12.90
C PRO A 321 -6.40 16.00 11.75
N GLU A 322 -5.53 16.99 11.99
CA GLU A 322 -4.51 17.42 11.04
C GLU A 322 -3.29 16.47 11.02
N ASP A 323 -3.08 15.66 12.08
CA ASP A 323 -2.01 14.68 12.19
C ASP A 323 -2.37 13.38 11.47
N LEU A 324 -2.20 13.40 10.15
CA LEU A 324 -2.47 12.27 9.27
C LEU A 324 -1.15 11.66 8.77
N PHE A 325 -0.96 10.37 9.05
CA PHE A 325 0.22 9.65 8.56
C PHE A 325 -0.15 8.85 7.31
N CYS A 326 0.52 9.12 6.19
CA CYS A 326 0.28 8.42 4.94
C CYS A 326 1.47 7.54 4.54
N TYR A 327 1.17 6.33 4.10
CA TYR A 327 2.16 5.32 3.75
C TYR A 327 1.85 4.75 2.37
N ALA A 328 2.84 4.78 1.46
CA ALA A 328 2.78 3.99 0.25
C ALA A 328 3.00 2.50 0.60
N VAL A 329 2.14 1.65 0.04
CA VAL A 329 2.27 0.20 0.15
C VAL A 329 3.35 -0.25 -0.83
N VAL A 330 4.52 -0.60 -0.28
CA VAL A 330 5.67 -1.08 -1.04
C VAL A 330 5.47 -2.56 -1.39
N GLU A 331 5.19 -3.38 -0.37
CA GLU A 331 4.96 -4.80 -0.52
C GLU A 331 4.12 -5.31 0.66
N ILE A 332 3.15 -6.18 0.40
CA ILE A 332 2.51 -6.98 1.46
C ILE A 332 2.47 -8.43 0.98
N THR A 333 3.25 -9.27 1.63
CA THR A 333 3.22 -10.73 1.51
C THR A 333 2.60 -11.34 2.78
N PRO A 334 2.33 -12.66 2.80
CA PRO A 334 1.85 -13.31 4.03
C PRO A 334 2.76 -13.13 5.25
N ASP A 335 4.06 -12.92 5.05
CA ASP A 335 5.09 -12.89 6.09
C ASP A 335 5.86 -11.56 6.21
N ARG A 336 5.68 -10.62 5.27
CA ARG A 336 6.40 -9.34 5.21
C ARG A 336 5.45 -8.21 4.80
N MET A 337 5.58 -7.08 5.46
CA MET A 337 4.89 -5.84 5.08
C MET A 337 5.89 -4.70 5.03
N GLU A 338 5.94 -4.01 3.91
CA GLU A 338 6.82 -2.87 3.68
C GLU A 338 5.99 -1.64 3.32
N LEU A 339 6.29 -0.54 4.00
CA LEU A 339 5.53 0.70 3.94
C LEU A 339 6.48 1.88 3.86
N SER A 340 6.31 2.77 2.90
CA SER A 340 7.13 3.98 2.78
C SER A 340 6.35 5.18 3.31
N TYR A 341 6.86 5.85 4.34
CA TYR A 341 6.19 7.03 4.88
C TYR A 341 6.34 8.23 3.93
N ILE A 342 5.20 8.73 3.47
CA ILE A 342 5.13 9.86 2.54
C ILE A 342 5.46 11.15 3.29
N GLY A 343 6.50 11.84 2.83
CA GLY A 343 7.01 13.09 3.42
C GLY A 343 8.38 12.97 4.08
N ARG A 344 8.83 11.77 4.48
CA ARG A 344 10.23 11.54 4.94
C ARG A 344 10.98 10.45 4.18
N GLY A 345 10.29 9.59 3.42
CA GLY A 345 10.92 8.58 2.57
C GLY A 345 11.45 7.33 3.28
N ASN A 346 11.34 7.25 4.60
CA ASN A 346 11.78 6.08 5.35
C ASN A 346 10.82 4.88 5.11
N THR A 347 11.40 3.74 4.75
CA THR A 347 10.66 2.48 4.57
C THR A 347 10.64 1.70 5.88
N LEU A 348 9.45 1.41 6.36
CA LEU A 348 9.19 0.56 7.51
C LEU A 348 8.99 -0.87 7.03
N VAL A 349 9.69 -1.82 7.65
CA VAL A 349 9.58 -3.24 7.33
C VAL A 349 9.07 -3.99 8.56
N TYR A 350 8.01 -4.76 8.38
CA TYR A 350 7.40 -5.59 9.39
C TYR A 350 7.39 -7.06 8.97
N ARG A 351 7.40 -7.95 9.95
CA ARG A 351 7.30 -9.40 9.78
C ARG A 351 6.20 -9.96 10.66
N ARG A 352 5.62 -11.08 10.26
CA ARG A 352 4.76 -11.86 11.15
C ARG A 352 5.57 -12.38 12.35
N PRO A 353 5.02 -12.35 13.58
CA PRO A 353 5.69 -12.84 14.79
C PRO A 353 5.91 -14.36 14.81
#